data_AF-A0A943B0R8-F1
#
_entry.id   AF-A0A943B0R8-F1
#
_cell.length_a   1.000
_cell.length_b   1.000
_cell.length_c   1.000
_cell.angle_alpha   90.00
_cell.angle_beta   90.00
_cell.angle_gamma   90.00
#
_symmetry.space_group_name_H-M   'P 1'
#
loop_
_entity.id
_entity.type
_entity.pdbx_description
1 polymer ?
#
loop_
_entity_poly.entity_id
_entity_poly.type
_entity_poly.pdbx_seq_one_letter_code
_entity_poly.pdbx_strand_id
1 'polypeptide(L)'
;MKEYAKDFYKSDAWKKARVAVIKRANGLCERCRAAGQYKPGVIVHHKKYITPGNIHDARVTLDLNNLEYVCEDCHNKEHKAKPNSRYTFDAKGNLLPPKENKQQTTPPGTLFLTGEKRTEGDTSKKLCKVARI
;
A
#
# COMPACT_ATOMS: atom_id res chain seq x y z
N MET A 1 -5.88 3.60 -0.01
CA MET A 1 -7.02 4.38 0.52
C MET A 1 -8.18 3.42 0.75
N LYS A 2 -8.91 3.54 1.86
CA LYS A 2 -10.03 2.64 2.19
C LYS A 2 -11.33 3.16 1.57
N GLU A 3 -12.26 2.27 1.21
CA GLU A 3 -13.52 2.61 0.51
C GLU A 3 -14.37 3.64 1.25
N TYR A 4 -14.58 3.43 2.56
CA TYR A 4 -15.43 4.32 3.38
C TYR A 4 -14.93 5.77 3.46
N ALA A 5 -13.67 6.02 3.15
CA ALA A 5 -13.07 7.35 3.28
C ALA A 5 -12.99 8.12 1.95
N LYS A 6 -13.41 7.52 0.83
CA LYS A 6 -13.32 8.12 -0.50
C LYS A 6 -14.04 9.46 -0.58
N ASP A 7 -15.25 9.54 -0.08
CA ASP A 7 -16.07 10.74 -0.18
C ASP A 7 -15.55 11.86 0.73
N PHE A 8 -15.06 11.50 1.93
CA PHE A 8 -14.38 12.42 2.82
C PHE A 8 -13.17 13.09 2.14
N TYR A 9 -12.29 12.31 1.53
CA TYR A 9 -11.11 12.85 0.85
C TYR A 9 -11.43 13.65 -0.41
N LYS A 10 -12.61 13.46 -1.00
CA LYS A 10 -13.11 14.27 -2.12
C LYS A 10 -13.80 15.57 -1.69
N SER A 11 -14.22 15.65 -0.42
CA SER A 11 -14.94 16.80 0.12
C SER A 11 -14.12 18.09 0.07
N ASP A 12 -14.81 19.22 -0.09
CA ASP A 12 -14.16 20.53 -0.10
C ASP A 12 -13.63 20.94 1.28
N ALA A 13 -14.27 20.44 2.34
CA ALA A 13 -13.80 20.63 3.70
C ALA A 13 -12.38 20.05 3.89
N TRP A 14 -12.15 18.83 3.41
CA TRP A 14 -10.81 18.23 3.43
C TRP A 14 -9.81 19.01 2.58
N LYS A 15 -10.18 19.43 1.36
CA LYS A 15 -9.28 20.23 0.50
C LYS A 15 -8.86 21.52 1.18
N LYS A 16 -9.79 22.24 1.84
CA LYS A 16 -9.49 23.47 2.59
C LYS A 16 -8.56 23.19 3.77
N ALA A 17 -8.86 22.17 4.57
CA ALA A 17 -8.00 21.77 5.70
C ALA A 17 -6.58 21.40 5.22
N ARG A 18 -6.48 20.62 4.14
CA ARG A 18 -5.19 20.24 3.52
C ARG A 18 -4.37 21.46 3.14
N VAL A 19 -4.96 22.46 2.47
CA VAL A 19 -4.27 23.70 2.10
C VAL A 19 -3.82 24.47 3.34
N ALA A 20 -4.66 24.57 4.37
CA ALA A 20 -4.32 25.24 5.61
C ALA A 20 -3.10 24.60 6.32
N VAL A 21 -3.05 23.27 6.37
CA VAL A 21 -1.92 22.52 6.97
C VAL A 21 -0.64 22.74 6.17
N ILE A 22 -0.71 22.67 4.83
CA ILE A 22 0.47 22.90 3.97
C ILE A 22 1.01 24.32 4.15
N LYS A 23 0.12 25.32 4.23
CA LYS A 23 0.49 26.72 4.49
C LYS A 23 1.13 26.89 5.87
N ARG A 24 0.56 26.31 6.93
CA ARG A 24 1.13 26.32 8.29
C ARG A 24 2.55 25.73 8.32
N ALA A 25 2.76 24.66 7.55
CA ALA A 25 4.04 23.97 7.47
C ALA A 25 5.06 24.67 6.54
N ASN A 26 4.68 25.76 5.86
CA ASN A 26 5.48 26.43 4.82
C ASN A 26 5.96 25.45 3.73
N GLY A 27 5.16 24.42 3.43
CA GLY A 27 5.53 23.36 2.46
C GLY A 27 6.62 22.38 2.93
N LEU A 28 7.09 22.48 4.17
CA LEU A 28 8.13 21.60 4.73
C LEU A 28 7.55 20.49 5.59
N CYS A 29 8.25 19.36 5.66
CA CYS A 29 7.92 18.28 6.56
C CYS A 29 8.09 18.73 8.02
N GLU A 30 7.01 18.74 8.79
CA GLU A 30 7.01 19.20 10.19
C GLU A 30 7.94 18.36 11.07
N ARG A 31 7.97 17.04 10.86
CA ARG A 31 8.85 16.11 11.60
C ARG A 31 10.33 16.30 11.27
N CYS A 32 10.67 16.47 10.00
CA CYS A 32 12.05 16.75 9.59
C CYS A 32 12.51 18.09 10.13
N ARG A 33 11.66 19.13 10.05
CA ARG A 33 12.00 20.46 10.57
C ARG A 33 12.29 20.43 12.07
N ALA A 34 11.50 19.67 12.85
CA ALA A 34 11.75 19.46 14.27
C ALA A 34 13.09 18.76 14.55
N ALA A 35 13.56 17.91 13.64
CA ALA A 35 14.86 17.24 13.72
C ALA A 35 16.02 18.06 13.11
N GLY A 36 15.81 19.33 12.74
CA GLY A 36 16.81 20.18 12.11
C GLY A 36 17.07 19.86 10.63
N GLN A 37 16.21 19.08 9.99
CA GLN A 37 16.31 18.70 8.58
C GLN A 37 15.27 19.44 7.73
N TYR A 38 15.68 19.98 6.58
CA TYR A 38 14.79 20.68 5.67
C TYR A 38 14.44 19.79 4.49
N LYS A 39 13.27 19.15 4.55
CA LYS A 39 12.70 18.35 3.46
C LYS A 39 11.31 18.86 3.11
N PRO A 40 10.92 18.88 1.82
CA PRO A 40 9.56 19.18 1.44
C PRO A 40 8.61 18.10 1.97
N GLY A 41 7.47 18.53 2.49
CA GLY A 41 6.37 17.61 2.77
C GLY A 41 5.64 17.26 1.47
N VAL A 42 4.99 16.11 1.44
CA VAL A 42 4.23 15.63 0.27
C VAL A 42 2.82 15.19 0.67
N ILE A 43 2.67 14.67 1.90
CA ILE A 43 1.45 14.02 2.37
C ILE A 43 0.97 14.72 3.65
N VAL A 44 -0.33 15.00 3.73
CA VAL A 44 -0.95 15.38 5.01
C VAL A 44 -1.39 14.11 5.71
N HIS A 45 -0.84 13.88 6.90
CA HIS A 45 -1.05 12.70 7.72
C HIS A 45 -1.97 13.03 8.91
N HIS A 46 -2.85 12.09 9.27
CA HIS A 46 -3.69 12.16 10.46
C HIS A 46 -2.97 11.51 11.65
N LYS A 47 -2.64 12.28 12.69
CA LYS A 47 -2.00 11.76 13.92
C LYS A 47 -2.90 10.73 14.62
N LYS A 48 -4.18 11.04 14.78
CA LYS A 48 -5.23 10.11 15.20
C LYS A 48 -5.89 9.52 13.97
N TYR A 49 -5.76 8.21 13.83
CA TYR A 49 -6.29 7.45 12.70
C TYR A 49 -7.80 7.63 12.50
N ILE A 50 -8.20 7.82 11.24
CA ILE A 50 -9.62 7.79 10.85
C ILE A 50 -10.12 6.35 10.81
N THR A 51 -11.18 6.09 11.56
CA THR A 51 -11.94 4.83 11.57
C THR A 51 -13.34 5.06 10.99
N PRO A 52 -14.06 4.01 10.60
CA PRO A 52 -15.44 4.15 10.12
C PRO A 52 -16.36 4.84 11.13
N GLY A 53 -16.12 4.68 12.44
CA GLY A 53 -16.93 5.30 13.48
C GLY A 53 -16.63 6.77 13.75
N ASN A 54 -15.46 7.28 13.33
CA ASN A 54 -15.05 8.66 13.62
C ASN A 54 -14.98 9.57 12.38
N ILE A 55 -15.21 9.03 11.18
CA ILE A 55 -15.03 9.76 9.92
C ILE A 55 -15.97 10.98 9.79
N HIS A 56 -17.13 10.94 10.44
CA HIS A 56 -18.09 12.04 10.45
C HIS A 56 -17.86 13.06 11.58
N ASP A 57 -16.94 12.80 12.52
CA ASP A 57 -16.59 13.77 13.56
C ASP A 57 -15.52 14.74 13.04
N ALA A 58 -15.94 15.98 12.73
CA ALA A 58 -15.06 17.03 12.23
C ALA A 58 -13.93 17.38 13.20
N ARG A 59 -14.11 17.15 14.51
CA ARG A 59 -13.06 17.38 15.53
C ARG A 59 -11.93 16.37 15.44
N VAL A 60 -12.13 15.26 14.72
CA VAL A 60 -11.10 14.26 14.47
C VAL A 60 -10.57 14.41 13.05
N THR A 61 -11.44 14.55 12.06
CA THR A 61 -11.05 14.47 10.65
C THR A 61 -10.49 15.77 10.07
N LEU A 62 -10.95 16.92 10.57
CA LEU A 62 -10.61 18.26 10.05
C LEU A 62 -9.86 19.14 11.07
N ASP A 63 -9.62 18.65 12.29
CA ASP A 63 -8.83 19.38 13.28
C ASP A 63 -7.38 19.53 12.82
N LEU A 64 -6.94 20.77 12.65
CA LEU A 64 -5.58 21.11 12.21
C LEU A 64 -4.51 20.57 13.18
N ASN A 65 -4.82 20.41 14.47
CA ASN A 65 -3.88 19.87 15.44
C ASN A 65 -3.66 18.36 15.24
N ASN A 66 -4.70 17.68 14.75
CA ASN A 66 -4.66 16.26 14.39
C ASN A 66 -4.02 16.00 13.02
N LEU A 67 -3.75 17.05 12.24
CA LEU A 67 -3.10 16.96 10.93
C LEU A 67 -1.65 17.41 11.02
N GLU A 68 -0.78 16.73 10.27
CA GLU A 68 0.63 17.11 10.10
C GLU A 68 1.04 16.99 8.63
N TYR A 69 1.90 17.90 8.17
CA TYR A 69 2.49 17.80 6.84
C TYR A 69 3.84 17.06 6.91
N VAL A 70 3.94 15.92 6.21
CA VAL A 70 5.10 15.03 6.29
C VAL A 70 5.63 14.64 4.91
N CYS A 71 6.93 14.34 4.84
CA CYS A 71 7.53 13.72 3.65
C CYS A 71 7.16 12.22 3.58
N GLU A 72 7.36 11.62 2.40
CA GLU A 72 7.08 10.21 2.17
C GLU A 72 7.85 9.28 3.12
N ASP A 73 9.12 9.58 3.42
CA ASP A 73 9.93 8.81 4.37
C ASP A 73 9.29 8.80 5.77
N CYS A 74 8.89 9.97 6.27
CA CYS A 74 8.27 10.11 7.59
C CYS A 74 6.90 9.43 7.64
N HIS A 75 6.12 9.55 6.57
CA HIS A 75 4.83 8.88 6.45
C HIS A 75 4.98 7.35 6.40
N ASN A 76 5.95 6.84 5.64
CA ASN A 76 6.21 5.41 5.53
C ASN A 76 6.75 4.83 6.85
N LYS A 77 7.56 5.57 7.60
CA LYS A 77 7.99 5.14 8.94
C LYS A 77 6.81 4.93 9.89
N GLU A 78 5.79 5.78 9.81
CA GLU A 78 4.57 5.68 10.63
C GLU A 78 3.70 4.49 10.21
N HIS A 79 3.45 4.32 8.90
CA HIS A 79 2.50 3.30 8.42
C HIS A 79 3.13 1.94 8.08
N LYS A 80 4.43 1.88 7.81
CA LYS A 80 5.13 0.71 7.26
C LYS A 80 6.54 0.61 7.84
N ALA A 81 6.63 0.07 9.05
CA ALA A 81 7.90 -0.33 9.66
C ALA A 81 8.62 -1.49 8.92
N LYS A 82 8.09 -2.03 7.81
CA LYS A 82 8.74 -3.09 7.03
C LYS A 82 9.04 -2.60 5.61
N PRO A 83 10.31 -2.71 5.13
CA PRO A 83 10.56 -2.59 3.71
C PRO A 83 9.75 -3.69 3.03
N ASN A 84 8.83 -3.32 2.14
CA ASN A 84 8.16 -4.27 1.26
C ASN A 84 9.14 -4.71 0.16
N SER A 85 10.30 -5.24 0.55
CA SER A 85 11.28 -5.82 -0.36
C SER A 85 10.67 -7.14 -0.84
N ARG A 86 9.82 -7.05 -1.86
CA ARG A 86 9.19 -8.23 -2.50
C ARG A 86 10.24 -9.19 -3.05
N TYR A 87 11.41 -8.64 -3.39
CA TYR A 87 12.58 -9.36 -3.85
C TYR A 87 13.78 -8.98 -2.98
N THR A 88 14.68 -9.92 -2.78
CA THR A 88 15.99 -9.69 -2.15
C THR A 88 17.07 -10.12 -3.12
N PHE A 89 18.24 -9.51 -3.08
CA PHE A 89 19.35 -9.89 -3.96
C PHE A 89 20.41 -10.63 -3.14
N ASP A 90 21.07 -11.61 -3.76
CA ASP A 90 22.28 -12.21 -3.17
C ASP A 90 23.49 -11.27 -3.33
N ALA A 91 24.63 -11.62 -2.70
CA ALA A 91 25.85 -10.83 -2.78
C ALA A 91 26.46 -10.73 -4.20
N LYS A 92 25.96 -11.55 -5.15
CA LYS A 92 26.36 -11.56 -6.56
C LYS A 92 25.37 -10.79 -7.44
N GLY A 93 24.33 -10.18 -6.86
CA GLY A 93 23.32 -9.41 -7.57
C GLY A 93 22.19 -10.23 -8.19
N ASN A 94 22.07 -11.53 -7.88
CA ASN A 94 20.98 -12.36 -8.39
C ASN A 94 19.72 -12.17 -7.53
N LEU A 95 18.56 -12.20 -8.19
CA LEU A 95 17.25 -12.16 -7.54
C LEU A 95 17.02 -13.46 -6.74
N LEU A 96 16.84 -13.34 -5.43
CA LEU A 96 16.42 -14.43 -4.55
C LEU A 96 14.90 -14.59 -4.64
N PRO A 97 14.40 -15.84 -4.62
CA PRO A 97 12.97 -16.10 -4.59
C PRO A 97 12.34 -15.48 -3.33
N PRO A 98 11.08 -15.03 -3.39
CA PRO A 98 10.35 -14.57 -2.22
C PRO A 98 10.38 -15.65 -1.12
N LYS A 99 10.66 -15.27 0.12
CA LYS A 99 10.65 -16.21 1.25
C LYS A 99 9.26 -16.85 1.34
N GLU A 100 9.18 -18.17 1.12
CA GLU A 100 7.93 -18.91 1.30
C GLU A 100 7.44 -18.72 2.74
N ASN A 101 6.26 -18.13 2.90
CA ASN A 101 5.54 -18.18 4.17
C ASN A 101 5.10 -19.64 4.36
N LYS A 102 5.86 -20.43 5.12
CA LYS A 102 5.37 -21.70 5.66
C LYS A 102 4.27 -21.40 6.68
N GLN A 103 3.07 -21.08 6.20
CA GLN A 103 1.87 -21.33 6.99
C GLN A 103 1.75 -22.84 7.08
N GLN A 104 1.87 -23.38 8.29
CA GLN A 104 1.57 -24.77 8.58
C GLN A 104 0.08 -25.01 8.29
N THR A 105 -0.25 -25.36 7.06
CA THR A 105 -1.44 -26.14 6.76
C THR A 105 -1.05 -27.60 6.91
N THR A 106 -1.38 -28.20 8.05
CA THR A 106 -1.45 -29.66 8.15
C THR A 106 -2.48 -30.16 7.13
N PRO A 107 -2.11 -31.00 6.15
CA PRO A 107 -3.07 -31.58 5.23
C PRO A 107 -3.73 -32.81 5.88
N PRO A 108 -5.07 -32.95 5.83
CA PRO A 108 -5.70 -34.23 6.10
C PRO A 108 -5.61 -35.09 4.84
N GLY A 109 -5.12 -36.33 4.99
CA GLY A 109 -5.43 -37.42 4.07
C GLY A 109 -4.40 -37.67 2.98
N THR A 110 -3.46 -38.56 3.31
CA THR A 110 -2.70 -39.40 2.37
C THR A 110 -3.62 -40.10 1.37
N LEU A 111 -3.31 -40.03 0.08
CA LEU A 111 -3.56 -41.11 -0.89
C LEU A 111 -2.53 -40.99 -2.02
N PHE A 112 -1.57 -41.90 -1.98
CA PHE A 112 -0.62 -42.14 -3.06
C PHE A 112 -1.37 -42.72 -4.26
N LEU A 113 -1.15 -42.16 -5.46
CA LEU A 113 -1.24 -42.90 -6.71
C LEU A 113 -0.06 -42.53 -7.60
N THR A 114 0.61 -43.57 -8.05
CA THR A 114 1.89 -43.61 -8.74
C THR A 114 1.81 -43.09 -10.17
N GLY A 115 2.82 -42.30 -10.53
CA GLY A 115 3.49 -42.13 -11.83
C GLY A 115 2.74 -42.35 -13.15
N GLU A 116 2.84 -41.35 -14.04
CA GLU A 116 3.27 -41.57 -15.42
C GLU A 116 3.78 -40.28 -16.06
N LYS A 117 4.85 -40.43 -16.86
CA LYS A 117 5.65 -39.38 -17.48
C LYS A 117 4.84 -38.69 -18.58
N ARG A 118 4.90 -37.35 -18.67
CA ARG A 118 4.36 -36.63 -19.84
C ARG A 118 5.52 -36.12 -20.69
N THR A 119 5.69 -36.73 -21.85
CA THR A 119 6.61 -36.35 -22.91
C THR A 119 6.09 -35.14 -23.68
N GLU A 120 7.02 -34.32 -24.18
CA GLU A 120 6.78 -33.23 -25.13
C GLU A 120 6.28 -33.76 -26.49
N GLY A 121 5.45 -32.97 -27.18
CA GLY A 121 4.95 -33.20 -28.53
C GLY A 121 3.92 -32.13 -28.86
N ASP A 122 4.29 -31.08 -29.58
CA ASP A 122 4.34 -30.97 -31.04
C ASP A 122 2.95 -30.73 -31.68
N THR A 123 2.91 -29.60 -32.39
CA THR A 123 1.99 -29.08 -33.43
C THR A 123 0.54 -29.59 -33.55
N SER A 124 -0.40 -28.63 -33.63
CA SER A 124 -0.99 -28.21 -34.92
C SER A 124 -2.39 -27.58 -34.79
N LYS A 125 -2.56 -26.52 -35.57
CA LYS A 125 -3.74 -25.70 -35.87
C LYS A 125 -5.08 -26.43 -35.89
N LYS A 126 -6.10 -25.87 -35.21
CA LYS A 126 -7.49 -25.88 -35.70
C LYS A 126 -8.17 -24.54 -35.45
N LEU A 127 -8.36 -23.81 -36.54
CA LEU A 127 -9.17 -22.60 -36.67
C LEU A 127 -10.65 -23.02 -36.63
N CYS A 128 -11.39 -22.67 -35.59
CA CYS A 128 -12.85 -22.82 -35.59
C CYS A 128 -13.49 -21.52 -36.09
N LYS A 129 -14.01 -21.57 -37.32
CA LYS A 129 -15.02 -20.64 -37.84
C LYS A 129 -16.28 -20.74 -36.98
N VAL A 130 -16.83 -19.60 -36.56
CA VAL A 130 -18.26 -19.48 -36.26
C VAL A 130 -18.78 -18.24 -36.98
N ALA A 131 -19.87 -18.44 -37.71
CA ALA A 131 -20.51 -17.51 -38.62
C ALA A 131 -21.60 -16.68 -37.91
N ARG A 132 -21.84 -15.48 -38.47
CA ARG A 132 -23.10 -14.71 -38.58
C ARG A 132 -24.10 -14.76 -37.41
N ILE A 133 -24.44 -13.59 -36.89
CA ILE A 133 -25.57 -12.74 -37.33
C ILE A 133 -25.10 -11.28 -37.29
#